data_AF-W4Q620-F1
#
_entry.id   AF-W4Q620-F1
#
_cell.length_a   1.000
_cell.length_b   1.000
_cell.length_c   1.000
_cell.angle_alpha   90.00
_cell.angle_beta   90.00
_cell.angle_gamma   90.00
#
_symmetry.space_group_name_H-M   'P 1'
#
loop_
_entity.id
_entity.type
_entity.pdbx_description
1 polymer ?
#
loop_
_entity_poly.entity_id
_entity_poly.type
_entity_poly.pdbx_seq_one_letter_code
_entity_poly.pdbx_strand_id
1 'polypeptide(L)'
;MTLFYGVVPWAALFLAFSFAFYGLIKKLLNASAMVGLTIETLLMTPFALLFITWLYQQPTYEQAFVSIENGTTWLLIGAGAVTAIPLLLFAIGARRIPLSLIGFLQYMAPTIMLLIGIFLYKEPFSHIQFLAFLFIWVGLFIFTTSKTTAFKKITRRLFKSNHKHEPKAS
;
A
#
# COMPACT_ATOMS: atom_id res chain seq x y z
N MET A 1 -9.07 16.38 6.90
CA MET A 1 -9.96 16.34 5.71
C MET A 1 -11.40 15.99 6.08
N THR A 2 -11.66 14.98 6.92
CA THR A 2 -13.00 14.69 7.47
C THR A 2 -13.66 15.87 8.19
N LEU A 3 -12.90 16.61 9.00
CA LEU A 3 -13.39 17.79 9.71
C LEU A 3 -13.67 19.01 8.82
N PHE A 4 -13.12 19.04 7.59
CA PHE A 4 -13.28 20.16 6.65
C PHE A 4 -14.31 19.89 5.54
N TYR A 5 -14.55 18.61 5.20
CA TYR A 5 -15.50 18.22 4.15
C TYR A 5 -16.76 17.53 4.69
N GLY A 6 -16.82 17.16 5.98
CA GLY A 6 -17.99 16.50 6.58
C GLY A 6 -18.27 15.08 6.07
N VAL A 7 -17.43 14.55 5.18
CA VAL A 7 -17.60 13.24 4.56
C VAL A 7 -16.63 12.24 5.17
N VAL A 8 -17.20 11.15 5.69
CA VAL A 8 -16.43 9.97 6.14
C VAL A 8 -15.79 9.30 4.92
N PRO A 9 -14.48 9.00 4.93
CA PRO A 9 -13.77 8.47 3.77
C PRO A 9 -14.00 6.96 3.65
N TRP A 10 -15.24 6.57 3.30
CA TRP A 10 -15.66 5.18 3.19
C TRP A 10 -14.78 4.37 2.25
N ALA A 11 -14.37 4.95 1.11
CA ALA A 11 -13.46 4.30 0.16
C ALA A 11 -12.09 3.97 0.79
N ALA A 12 -11.52 4.90 1.56
CA ALA A 12 -10.24 4.69 2.23
C ALA A 12 -10.35 3.64 3.35
N LEU A 13 -11.46 3.61 4.08
CA LEU A 13 -11.72 2.59 5.10
C LEU A 13 -11.88 1.20 4.47
N PHE A 14 -12.64 1.09 3.39
CA PHE A 14 -12.82 -0.16 2.67
C PHE A 14 -11.49 -0.66 2.12
N LEU A 15 -10.70 0.23 1.49
CA LEU A 15 -9.37 -0.08 0.99
C LEU A 15 -8.44 -0.56 2.11
N ALA A 16 -8.39 0.14 3.24
CA ALA A 16 -7.57 -0.24 4.38
C ALA A 16 -7.95 -1.63 4.93
N PHE A 17 -9.26 -1.92 5.00
CA PHE A 17 -9.75 -3.21 5.46
C PHE A 17 -9.42 -4.34 4.47
N SER A 18 -9.65 -4.11 3.17
CA SER A 18 -9.26 -5.05 2.11
C SER A 18 -7.76 -5.33 2.13
N PHE A 19 -6.91 -4.31 2.29
CA PHE A 19 -5.45 -4.48 2.39
C PHE A 19 -5.04 -5.29 3.62
N ALA A 20 -5.66 -5.04 4.77
CA ALA A 20 -5.36 -5.78 6.00
C ALA A 20 -5.73 -7.26 5.87
N PHE A 21 -6.92 -7.57 5.34
CA PHE A 21 -7.37 -8.95 5.09
C PHE A 21 -6.52 -9.65 4.02
N TYR A 22 -6.26 -8.99 2.90
CA TYR A 22 -5.41 -9.51 1.84
C TYR A 22 -4.00 -9.84 2.36
N GLY A 23 -3.39 -8.92 3.11
CA GLY A 23 -2.08 -9.14 3.73
C GLY A 23 -2.07 -10.29 4.73
N LEU A 24 -3.15 -10.49 5.48
CA LEU A 24 -3.31 -11.61 6.40
C LEU A 24 -3.43 -12.94 5.65
N ILE A 25 -4.32 -13.03 4.65
CA ILE A 25 -4.52 -14.23 3.83
C ILE A 25 -3.21 -14.62 3.13
N LYS A 26 -2.51 -13.66 2.53
CA LYS A 26 -1.22 -13.89 1.85
C LYS A 26 -0.11 -14.35 2.78
N LYS A 27 -0.16 -13.98 4.06
CA LYS A 27 0.77 -14.47 5.09
C LYS A 27 0.45 -15.90 5.52
N LEU A 28 -0.82 -16.33 5.43
CA LEU A 28 -1.28 -17.68 5.75
C LEU A 28 -1.06 -18.65 4.59
N LEU A 29 -1.19 -18.18 3.34
CA LEU A 29 -0.97 -18.97 2.14
C LEU A 29 0.52 -19.03 1.79
N ASN A 30 1.16 -20.18 2.03
CA ASN A 30 2.55 -20.49 1.63
C ASN A 30 2.74 -20.62 0.09
N ALA A 31 1.86 -20.07 -0.75
CA ALA A 31 2.01 -20.05 -2.21
C ALA A 31 3.18 -19.15 -2.62
N SER A 32 3.89 -19.39 -3.74
CA SER A 32 5.01 -18.53 -4.19
C SER A 32 4.54 -17.13 -4.66
N ALA A 33 5.40 -16.10 -4.57
CA ALA A 33 5.00 -14.70 -4.84
C ALA A 33 4.52 -14.50 -6.28
N MET A 34 5.17 -15.19 -7.20
CA MET A 34 4.85 -15.20 -8.62
C MET A 34 3.51 -15.88 -8.87
N VAL A 35 3.27 -17.07 -8.29
CA VAL A 35 2.01 -17.80 -8.46
C VAL A 35 0.82 -17.01 -7.89
N GLY A 36 0.99 -16.36 -6.74
CA GLY A 36 -0.05 -15.50 -6.16
C GLY A 36 -0.43 -14.33 -7.08
N LEU A 37 0.55 -13.59 -7.60
CA LEU A 37 0.28 -12.46 -8.50
C LEU A 37 -0.34 -12.92 -9.82
N THR A 38 0.12 -14.05 -10.38
CA THR A 38 -0.44 -14.60 -11.61
C THR A 38 -1.90 -15.02 -11.42
N ILE A 39 -2.22 -15.71 -10.32
CA ILE A 39 -3.61 -16.13 -10.02
C ILE A 39 -4.50 -14.91 -9.81
N GLU A 40 -4.04 -13.90 -9.06
CA GLU A 40 -4.79 -12.65 -8.85
C GLU A 40 -5.07 -11.93 -10.17
N THR A 41 -4.06 -11.84 -11.04
CA THR A 41 -4.20 -11.21 -12.36
C THR A 41 -5.16 -12.02 -13.24
N LEU A 42 -4.99 -13.35 -13.30
CA LEU A 42 -5.83 -14.23 -14.10
C LEU A 42 -7.29 -14.22 -13.64
N LEU A 43 -7.53 -14.09 -12.33
CA LEU A 43 -8.86 -14.01 -11.75
C LEU A 43 -9.53 -12.66 -12.07
N MET A 44 -8.76 -11.57 -12.19
CA MET A 44 -9.26 -10.26 -12.61
C MET A 44 -9.47 -10.15 -14.13
N THR A 45 -8.71 -10.89 -14.94
CA THR A 45 -8.80 -10.89 -16.42
C THR A 45 -10.23 -11.07 -16.97
N PRO A 46 -11.04 -12.06 -16.53
CA PRO A 46 -12.40 -12.21 -17.07
C PRO A 46 -13.29 -11.01 -16.75
N PHE A 47 -13.16 -10.40 -15.57
CA PHE A 47 -13.92 -9.19 -15.23
C PHE A 47 -13.49 -7.99 -16.08
N ALA A 48 -12.17 -7.85 -16.31
CA ALA A 48 -11.64 -6.82 -17.20
C ALA A 48 -12.15 -7.00 -18.64
N LEU A 49 -12.17 -8.23 -19.15
CA LEU A 49 -12.70 -8.54 -20.49
C LEU A 49 -14.19 -8.22 -20.59
N LEU A 50 -15.00 -8.63 -19.60
CA LEU A 50 -16.43 -8.30 -19.56
C LEU A 50 -16.68 -6.79 -19.53
N PHE A 51 -15.87 -6.05 -18.77
CA PHE A 51 -15.98 -4.59 -18.71
C PHE A 51 -15.61 -3.94 -20.05
N ILE A 52 -14.53 -4.39 -20.68
CA ILE A 52 -14.08 -3.87 -21.99
C ILE A 52 -15.12 -4.18 -23.07
N THR A 53 -15.69 -5.38 -23.10
CA THR A 53 -16.73 -5.73 -24.10
C THR A 53 -18.00 -4.93 -23.88
N TRP A 54 -18.39 -4.68 -22.62
CA TRP A 54 -19.49 -3.78 -22.30
C TRP A 54 -19.23 -2.34 -22.74
N LEU A 55 -18.00 -1.84 -22.54
CA LEU A 55 -17.59 -0.50 -23.00
C LEU A 55 -17.61 -0.37 -24.52
N TYR A 56 -17.15 -1.41 -25.22
CA TYR A 56 -17.09 -1.45 -26.68
C TYR A 56 -18.49 -1.39 -27.31
N GLN A 57 -19.52 -1.89 -26.63
CA GLN A 57 -20.92 -1.83 -27.09
C GLN A 57 -21.54 -0.43 -26.97
N GLN A 58 -20.87 0.52 -26.32
CA GLN A 58 -21.39 1.87 -26.16
C GLN A 58 -20.88 2.80 -27.27
N PRO A 59 -21.79 3.49 -28.01
CA PRO A 59 -21.43 4.33 -29.16
C PRO A 59 -20.42 5.43 -28.85
N THR A 60 -20.41 5.93 -27.61
CA THR A 60 -19.50 6.99 -27.15
C THR A 60 -18.04 6.55 -27.08
N TYR A 61 -17.77 5.25 -26.91
CA TYR A 61 -16.42 4.72 -26.66
C TYR A 61 -15.88 3.85 -27.80
N GLU A 62 -16.67 3.64 -28.86
CA GLU A 62 -16.27 2.86 -30.05
C GLU A 62 -14.99 3.44 -30.69
N GLN A 63 -14.88 4.77 -30.75
CA GLN A 63 -13.69 5.46 -31.25
C GLN A 63 -12.46 5.26 -30.34
N ALA A 64 -12.65 5.12 -29.03
CA ALA A 64 -11.55 4.96 -28.09
C ALA A 64 -10.76 3.66 -28.28
N PHE A 65 -11.33 2.64 -28.94
CA PHE A 65 -10.65 1.38 -29.26
C PHE A 65 -10.16 1.32 -30.71
N VAL A 66 -10.86 1.98 -31.64
CA VAL A 66 -10.52 1.98 -33.07
C VAL A 66 -9.47 3.04 -33.42
N SER A 67 -9.42 4.16 -32.70
CA SER A 67 -8.49 5.28 -32.95
C SER A 67 -7.27 5.29 -32.03
N ILE A 68 -6.96 4.19 -31.35
CA ILE A 68 -5.75 4.12 -30.53
C ILE A 68 -4.55 4.18 -31.47
N GLU A 69 -3.81 5.28 -31.45
CA GLU A 69 -2.49 5.35 -32.08
C GLU A 69 -1.65 4.14 -31.62
N ASN A 70 -1.02 3.42 -32.55
CA ASN A 70 -0.22 2.23 -32.24
C ASN A 70 0.78 2.46 -31.08
N GLY A 71 1.30 3.68 -30.92
CA GLY A 71 2.16 4.06 -29.80
C GLY A 71 1.50 3.90 -28.42
N THR A 72 0.25 4.31 -28.26
CA THR A 72 -0.49 4.23 -27.00
C THR A 72 -0.74 2.78 -26.58
N THR A 73 -1.01 1.88 -27.53
CA THR A 73 -1.14 0.44 -27.25
C THR A 73 0.16 -0.14 -26.69
N TRP A 74 1.30 0.18 -27.30
CA TRP A 74 2.61 -0.26 -26.80
C TRP A 74 2.95 0.34 -25.43
N LEU A 75 2.61 1.61 -25.21
CA LEU A 75 2.74 2.28 -23.91
C LEU A 75 1.87 1.63 -22.84
N LEU A 76 0.63 1.21 -23.16
CA LEU A 76 -0.26 0.51 -22.23
C LEU A 76 0.26 -0.88 -21.86
N ILE A 77 0.75 -1.64 -22.85
CA ILE A 77 1.41 -2.93 -22.60
C ILE A 77 2.66 -2.71 -21.71
N GLY A 78 3.46 -1.70 -22.04
CA GLY A 78 4.64 -1.31 -21.26
C GLY A 78 4.30 -0.89 -19.83
N ALA A 79 3.21 -0.15 -19.63
CA ALA A 79 2.73 0.25 -18.30
C ALA A 79 2.35 -0.97 -17.44
N GLY A 80 1.76 -2.00 -18.05
CA GLY A 80 1.53 -3.29 -17.40
C GLY A 80 2.83 -3.92 -16.91
N ALA A 81 3.86 -3.98 -17.76
CA ALA A 81 5.18 -4.53 -17.37
C ALA A 81 5.85 -3.70 -16.27
N VAL A 82 5.85 -2.37 -16.40
CA VAL A 82 6.40 -1.43 -15.40
C VAL A 82 5.68 -1.54 -14.06
N THR A 83 4.42 -1.96 -14.03
CA THR A 83 3.65 -2.19 -12.79
C THR A 83 3.89 -3.59 -12.21
N ALA A 84 3.93 -4.62 -13.06
CA ALA A 84 4.11 -6.00 -12.65
C ALA A 84 5.49 -6.27 -12.04
N ILE A 85 6.55 -5.66 -12.58
CA ILE A 85 7.93 -5.87 -12.11
C ILE A 85 8.12 -5.43 -10.64
N PRO A 86 7.80 -4.18 -10.25
CA PRO A 86 7.89 -3.75 -8.85
C PRO A 86 6.98 -4.56 -7.92
N LEU A 87 5.78 -4.94 -8.37
CA LEU A 87 4.86 -5.75 -7.57
C LEU A 87 5.44 -7.14 -7.29
N LEU A 88 6.06 -7.79 -8.29
CA LEU A 88 6.75 -9.07 -8.11
C LEU A 88 7.93 -8.93 -7.14
N LEU A 89 8.79 -7.93 -7.34
CA LEU A 89 9.92 -7.65 -6.47
C LEU A 89 9.47 -7.38 -5.03
N PHE A 90 8.41 -6.59 -4.85
CA PHE A 90 7.80 -6.32 -3.56
C PHE A 90 7.22 -7.58 -2.93
N ALA A 91 6.47 -8.39 -3.67
CA ALA A 91 5.88 -9.62 -3.15
C ALA A 91 6.93 -10.67 -2.72
N ILE A 92 8.08 -10.70 -3.39
CA ILE A 92 9.24 -11.51 -3.02
C ILE A 92 9.90 -10.95 -1.75
N GLY A 93 10.19 -9.65 -1.72
CA GLY A 93 10.84 -8.97 -0.59
C GLY A 93 10.00 -8.98 0.69
N ALA A 94 8.69 -8.76 0.57
CA ALA A 94 7.73 -8.73 1.67
C ALA A 94 7.70 -10.04 2.50
N ARG A 95 8.03 -11.18 1.89
CA ARG A 95 8.11 -12.47 2.61
C ARG A 95 9.32 -12.58 3.53
N ARG A 96 10.35 -11.79 3.28
CA ARG A 96 11.65 -11.85 3.97
C ARG A 96 11.77 -10.80 5.08
N ILE A 97 10.82 -9.88 5.19
CA ILE A 97 10.86 -8.77 6.16
C ILE A 97 9.64 -8.79 7.10
N PRO A 98 9.79 -8.34 8.35
CA PRO A 98 8.67 -8.29 9.28
C PRO A 98 7.61 -7.28 8.80
N LEU A 99 6.33 -7.58 9.04
CA LEU A 99 5.18 -6.76 8.61
C LEU A 99 5.29 -5.28 9.02
N SER A 100 5.95 -5.00 10.15
CA SER A 100 6.25 -3.64 10.60
C SER A 100 7.11 -2.83 9.63
N LEU A 101 8.06 -3.49 8.97
CA LEU A 101 9.01 -2.86 8.04
C LEU A 101 8.36 -2.63 6.67
N ILE A 102 7.45 -3.52 6.26
CA ILE A 102 6.62 -3.33 5.06
C ILE A 102 5.79 -2.05 5.18
N GLY A 103 5.13 -1.87 6.33
CA GLY A 103 4.36 -0.65 6.61
C GLY A 103 5.23 0.60 6.54
N PHE A 104 6.48 0.54 7.01
CA PHE A 104 7.44 1.64 6.89
C PHE A 104 7.82 1.94 5.43
N LEU A 105 8.14 0.91 4.63
CA LEU A 105 8.47 1.09 3.21
C LEU A 105 7.30 1.72 2.42
N GLN A 106 6.05 1.42 2.79
CA GLN A 106 4.88 2.00 2.12
C GLN A 106 4.78 3.52 2.26
N TYR A 107 5.45 4.15 3.24
CA TYR A 107 5.52 5.62 3.34
C TYR A 107 6.48 6.27 2.33
N MET A 108 7.35 5.49 1.69
CA MET A 108 8.16 6.00 0.57
C MET A 108 7.27 6.33 -0.64
N ALA A 109 6.21 5.55 -0.89
CA ALA A 109 5.31 5.75 -2.01
C ALA A 109 4.66 7.15 -2.02
N PRO A 110 3.95 7.62 -0.96
CA PRO A 110 3.38 8.97 -0.95
C PRO A 110 4.44 10.07 -1.02
N THR A 111 5.65 9.83 -0.53
CA THR A 111 6.77 10.78 -0.64
C THR A 111 7.24 10.91 -2.09
N ILE A 112 7.46 9.78 -2.79
CA ILE A 112 7.83 9.76 -4.20
C ILE A 112 6.71 10.39 -5.05
N MET A 113 5.46 10.05 -4.77
CA MET A 113 4.30 10.58 -5.48
C MET A 113 4.17 12.10 -5.30
N LEU A 114 4.46 12.61 -4.10
CA LEU A 114 4.55 14.04 -3.84
C LEU A 114 5.67 14.71 -4.62
N LEU A 115 6.88 14.13 -4.62
CA LEU A 115 8.02 14.66 -5.36
C LEU A 115 7.74 14.71 -6.86
N ILE A 116 7.16 13.66 -7.43
CA ILE A 116 6.76 13.63 -8.83
C ILE A 116 5.68 14.68 -9.10
N GLY A 117 4.68 14.82 -8.23
CA GLY A 117 3.64 15.85 -8.32
C GLY A 117 4.20 17.27 -8.40
N ILE A 118 5.17 17.59 -7.55
CA ILE A 118 5.80 18.92 -7.50
C ILE A 118 6.77 19.13 -8.66
N PHE A 119 7.69 18.19 -8.88
CA PHE A 119 8.82 18.40 -9.81
C PHE A 119 8.49 18.05 -11.26
N LEU A 120 7.71 16.99 -11.50
CA LEU A 120 7.37 16.53 -12.84
C LEU A 120 6.06 17.15 -13.33
N TYR A 121 4.99 17.02 -12.54
CA TYR A 121 3.66 17.51 -12.92
C TYR A 121 3.42 18.99 -12.59
N LYS A 122 4.32 19.62 -11.81
CA LYS A 122 4.26 21.04 -11.41
C LYS A 122 2.92 21.43 -10.79
N GLU A 123 2.30 20.51 -10.04
CA GLU A 123 1.02 20.78 -9.41
C GLU A 123 1.15 21.82 -8.27
N PRO A 124 0.14 22.68 -8.08
CA PRO A 124 0.17 23.69 -7.02
C PRO A 124 0.15 23.01 -5.65
N PHE A 125 1.30 23.04 -4.98
CA PHE A 125 1.45 22.45 -3.65
C PHE A 125 1.01 23.44 -2.58
N SER A 126 -0.15 23.16 -1.98
CA SER A 126 -0.77 24.01 -0.96
C SER A 126 -0.15 23.81 0.43
N HIS A 127 -0.10 24.88 1.23
CA HIS A 127 0.33 24.82 2.64
C HIS A 127 -0.41 23.75 3.48
N ILE A 128 -1.68 23.48 3.14
CA ILE A 128 -2.48 22.46 3.83
C ILE A 128 -1.96 21.05 3.52
N GLN A 129 -1.53 20.80 2.28
CA GLN A 129 -0.97 19.52 1.84
C GLN A 129 0.39 19.27 2.50
N PHE A 130 1.21 20.33 2.65
CA PHE A 130 2.46 20.27 3.41
C PHE A 130 2.24 19.91 4.89
N LEU A 131 1.27 20.56 5.55
CA LEU A 131 0.94 20.25 6.95
C LEU A 131 0.47 18.80 7.11
N ALA A 132 -0.37 18.31 6.20
CA ALA A 132 -0.83 16.92 6.19
C ALA A 132 0.34 15.93 6.02
N PHE A 133 1.27 16.23 5.10
CA PHE A 133 2.48 15.44 4.90
C PHE A 133 3.36 15.41 6.15
N LEU A 134 3.54 16.56 6.81
CA LEU A 134 4.31 16.67 8.05
C LEU A 134 3.69 15.82 9.17
N PHE A 135 2.37 15.85 9.35
CA PHE A 135 1.67 15.00 10.32
C PHE A 135 1.88 13.50 10.07
N ILE A 136 1.86 13.07 8.80
CA ILE A 136 2.15 11.67 8.42
C ILE A 136 3.58 11.29 8.84
N TRP A 137 4.55 12.15 8.56
CA TRP A 137 5.95 11.92 8.90
C TRP A 137 6.22 11.91 10.40
N VAL A 138 5.57 12.79 11.16
CA VAL A 138 5.65 12.79 12.63
C VAL A 138 5.06 11.49 13.20
N GLY A 139 3.88 11.07 12.73
CA GLY A 139 3.29 9.79 13.13
C GLY A 139 4.19 8.59 12.80
N LEU A 140 4.82 8.62 11.62
CA LEU A 140 5.79 7.60 11.19
C LEU A 140 7.04 7.57 12.08
N PHE A 141 7.57 8.74 12.43
CA PHE A 141 8.72 8.87 13.32
C PHE A 141 8.42 8.28 14.71
N ILE A 142 7.25 8.59 15.28
CA ILE A 142 6.79 8.03 16.55
C ILE A 142 6.62 6.51 16.47
N PHE A 143 5.99 5.99 15.40
CA PHE A 143 5.82 4.56 15.21
C PHE A 143 7.15 3.81 15.06
N THR A 144 8.09 4.40 14.33
CA THR A 144 9.42 3.83 14.06
C THR A 144 10.26 3.78 15.35
N THR A 145 10.29 4.87 16.11
CA THR A 145 10.99 4.95 17.40
C THR A 145 10.39 3.98 18.43
N SER A 146 9.05 3.84 18.47
CA SER A 146 8.36 2.87 19.34
C SER A 146 8.67 1.40 19.02
N LYS A 147 8.89 1.05 17.74
CA LYS A 147 9.28 -0.32 17.34
C LYS A 147 10.77 -0.62 17.47
N THR A 148 11.63 0.40 17.61
CA THR A 148 13.06 0.20 17.77
C THR A 148 13.37 -0.40 19.15
N THR A 149 14.34 -1.31 19.21
CA THR A 149 14.71 -2.23 20.30
C THR A 149 14.78 -1.64 21.73
N ALA A 150 14.85 -0.32 21.87
CA ALA A 150 14.79 0.40 23.13
C ALA A 150 13.50 0.12 23.94
N PHE A 151 12.33 0.07 23.29
CA PHE A 151 11.05 -0.14 24.00
C PHE A 151 10.85 -1.60 24.44
N LYS A 152 11.26 -2.57 23.61
CA LYS A 152 11.31 -4.01 24.00
C LYS A 152 12.21 -4.24 25.22
N LYS A 153 13.28 -3.45 25.37
CA LYS A 153 14.22 -3.50 26.50
C LYS A 153 13.60 -2.91 27.78
N ILE A 154 12.75 -1.88 27.65
CA ILE A 154 12.01 -1.25 28.75
C ILE A 154 10.88 -2.16 29.26
N THR A 155 10.06 -2.73 28.37
CA THR A 155 8.98 -3.67 28.78
C THR A 155 9.55 -4.95 29.43
N ARG A 156 10.66 -5.50 28.90
CA ARG A 156 11.34 -6.64 29.53
C ARG A 156 11.93 -6.30 30.91
N ARG A 157 12.39 -5.07 31.13
CA ARG A 157 12.93 -4.63 32.44
C ARG A 157 11.83 -4.41 33.47
N LEU A 158 10.69 -3.85 33.07
CA LEU A 158 9.54 -3.63 33.95
C LEU A 158 8.89 -4.95 34.41
N PHE A 159 8.73 -5.94 33.52
CA PHE A 159 8.18 -7.25 33.90
C PHE A 159 9.15 -8.16 34.65
N LYS A 160 10.48 -7.95 34.53
CA LYS A 160 11.47 -8.75 35.29
C LYS A 160 11.68 -8.26 36.73
N SER A 161 11.22 -7.06 37.07
CA SER A 161 11.34 -6.50 38.42
C SER A 161 10.26 -7.01 39.39
N ASN A 162 9.13 -7.51 38.90
CA ASN A 162 8.00 -7.92 39.73
C ASN A 162 8.07 -9.35 40.28
N HIS A 163 9.07 -10.16 39.92
CA HIS A 163 9.20 -11.55 40.40
C HIS A 163 10.29 -11.74 41.47
N LYS A 164 10.85 -10.66 42.04
CA LYS A 164 11.89 -10.74 43.08
C LYS A 164 11.40 -10.48 44.51
N HIS A 165 10.10 -10.30 44.71
CA HIS A 165 9.48 -10.07 46.02
C HIS A 165 8.32 -11.06 46.27
N GLU A 166 8.62 -12.36 46.24
CA GLU A 166 7.84 -13.31 47.05
C GLU A 166 8.72 -13.68 48.26
N PRO A 167 8.28 -13.40 49.49
CA PRO A 167 8.99 -13.84 50.68
C PRO A 167 8.87 -15.37 50.76
N LYS A 168 10.00 -16.05 50.96
CA LYS A 168 10.02 -17.46 51.36
C LYS A 168 9.27 -17.57 52.68
N ALA A 169 8.05 -18.10 52.64
CA ALA A 169 7.36 -18.59 53.83
C ALA A 169 7.95 -19.96 54.18
N SER A 170 8.54 -20.01 55.37
CA SER A 170 9.05 -21.20 56.07
C SER A 170 7.92 -22.11 56.53
#